data_AF-A0A351CJ46-F1
#
_entry.id   AF-A0A351CJ46-F1
#
_cell.length_a   1.000
_cell.length_b   1.000
_cell.length_c   1.000
_cell.angle_alpha   90.00
_cell.angle_beta   90.00
_cell.angle_gamma   90.00
#
_symmetry.space_group_name_H-M   'P 1'
#
loop_
_entity.id
_entity.type
_entity.pdbx_description
1 polymer ?
#
loop_
_entity_poly.entity_id
_entity_poly.type
_entity_poly.pdbx_seq_one_letter_code
_entity_poly.pdbx_strand_id
1 'polypeptide(L)' 'MQIASLKDSGVADKLVDRLIKGGYPAYRSIGKVPGKGIWYRVRVGYFNSRSEAGSTLNQLKKEKIEAIIVQR' A
#
# COMPACT_ATOMS: atom_id res chain seq x y z
N MET A 1 -1.13 5.62 -1.61
CA MET A 1 0.19 5.38 -0.95
C MET A 1 0.57 3.91 -1.10
N GLN A 2 1.86 3.56 -1.00
CA GLN A 2 2.32 2.17 -1.03
C GLN A 2 2.88 1.75 0.33
N ILE A 3 2.41 0.61 0.83
CA ILE A 3 2.79 0.03 2.12
C ILE A 3 3.89 -1.01 1.92
N ALA A 4 3.71 -1.89 0.93
CA ALA A 4 4.64 -2.97 0.65
C ALA A 4 4.67 -3.31 -0.84
N SER A 5 5.73 -3.99 -1.26
CA SER A 5 5.83 -4.64 -2.56
C SER A 5 6.35 -6.05 -2.32
N LEU A 6 5.54 -7.06 -2.62
CA LEU A 6 5.76 -8.45 -2.22
C LEU A 6 5.82 -9.36 -3.46
N LYS A 7 6.57 -10.46 -3.38
CA LYS A 7 6.62 -11.47 -4.46
C LYS A 7 5.50 -12.49 -4.38
N ASP A 8 4.96 -12.73 -3.18
CA ASP A 8 3.88 -13.68 -2.94
C ASP A 8 2.53 -12.96 -2.92
N SER A 9 1.58 -13.42 -3.74
CA SER A 9 0.25 -12.83 -3.81
C SER A 9 -0.57 -13.09 -2.55
N GLY A 10 -0.47 -14.27 -1.95
CA GLY A 10 -1.22 -14.62 -0.74
C GLY A 10 -0.78 -13.82 0.47
N VAL A 11 0.52 -13.53 0.60
CA VAL A 11 1.03 -12.60 1.63
C VAL A 11 0.53 -11.18 1.38
N ALA A 12 0.49 -10.74 0.12
CA ALA A 12 -0.05 -9.43 -0.24
C ALA A 12 -1.55 -9.32 0.06
N ASP A 13 -2.33 -10.35 -0.25
CA ASP A 13 -3.77 -10.40 0.01
C ASP A 13 -4.06 -10.36 1.52
N LYS A 14 -3.34 -11.15 2.33
CA LYS A 14 -3.44 -11.10 3.80
C LYS A 14 -3.12 -9.71 4.38
N LEU A 15 -2.15 -9.01 3.80
CA LEU A 15 -1.82 -7.65 4.23
C LEU A 15 -2.92 -6.66 3.86
N VAL A 16 -3.50 -6.77 2.67
CA VAL A 16 -4.66 -5.98 2.25
C VAL A 16 -5.82 -6.20 3.22
N ASP A 17 -6.15 -7.45 3.54
CA ASP A 17 -7.24 -7.78 4.48
C ASP A 17 -6.99 -7.20 5.87
N ARG A 18 -5.75 -7.24 6.35
CA ARG A 18 -5.39 -6.63 7.65
C ARG A 18 -5.60 -5.12 7.63
N LEU A 19 -5.19 -4.44 6.57
CA LEU A 19 -5.37 -3.00 6.43
C LEU A 19 -6.84 -2.61 6.33
N ILE A 20 -7.66 -3.38 5.57
CA ILE A 20 -9.11 -3.18 5.48
C ILE A 20 -9.77 -3.35 6.86
N LYS A 21 -9.41 -4.42 7.61
CA LYS A 21 -9.90 -4.63 8.97
C LYS A 21 -9.47 -3.52 9.94
N GLY A 22 -8.33 -2.88 9.69
CA GLY A 22 -7.87 -1.69 10.41
C GLY A 22 -8.56 -0.38 10.00
N GLY A 23 -9.52 -0.43 9.06
CA GLY A 23 -10.26 0.75 8.60
C GLY A 23 -9.63 1.49 7.42
N TYR A 24 -8.58 0.94 6.81
CA TYR A 24 -7.91 1.56 5.67
C TYR A 24 -8.47 1.01 4.34
N PRO A 25 -8.87 1.87 3.40
CA PRO A 25 -9.22 1.43 2.05
C PRO A 25 -7.95 0.94 1.34
N ALA A 26 -7.71 -0.38 1.34
CA ALA A 26 -6.50 -0.98 0.82
C ALA A 26 -6.78 -1.87 -0.40
N TYR A 27 -5.79 -1.98 -1.28
CA TYR A 27 -5.87 -2.81 -2.47
C TYR A 27 -4.47 -3.27 -2.90
N ARG A 28 -4.42 -4.36 -3.67
CA ARG A 28 -3.19 -4.77 -4.37
C ARG A 28 -3.20 -4.30 -5.82
N SER A 29 -2.01 -4.04 -6.34
CA SER A 29 -1.76 -3.80 -7.75
C SER A 29 -0.57 -4.63 -8.23
N ILE A 30 -0.59 -5.04 -9.49
CA ILE A 30 0.47 -5.83 -10.10
C ILE A 30 1.45 -4.88 -10.78
N GLY A 31 2.75 -5.06 -10.55
CA GLY A 31 3.82 -4.39 -11.26
C GLY A 31 4.83 -5.38 -11.79
N LYS A 32 5.10 -5.36 -13.11
CA LYS A 32 6.20 -6.11 -13.71
C LYS A 32 7.49 -5.29 -13.59
N VAL A 33 8.52 -5.88 -13.00
CA VAL A 33 9.84 -5.27 -12.88
C VAL A 33 10.80 -5.99 -13.83
N PRO A 34 11.42 -5.29 -14.81
CA PRO A 34 12.38 -5.90 -15.73
C PRO A 34 13.46 -6.67 -14.98
N GLY A 35 13.72 -7.92 -15.40
CA GLY A 35 14.68 -8.81 -14.75
C GLY A 35 14.31 -9.32 -13.36
N LYS A 36 13.20 -8.87 -12.75
CA LYS A 36 12.79 -9.26 -11.37
C LYS A 36 11.39 -9.87 -11.28
N GLY A 37 10.66 -9.96 -12.40
CA GLY A 37 9.37 -10.63 -12.49
C GLY A 37 8.20 -9.79 -11.96
N ILE A 38 7.15 -10.48 -11.51
CA ILE A 38 5.91 -9.87 -11.02
C ILE A 38 6.05 -9.51 -9.54
N TRP A 39 5.57 -8.33 -9.17
CA TRP A 39 5.47 -7.86 -7.81
C TRP A 39 4.05 -7.38 -7.50
N TYR A 40 3.58 -7.72 -6.31
CA TYR A 40 2.29 -7.35 -5.76
C TYR A 40 2.48 -6.17 -4.82
N ARG A 41 2.12 -4.98 -5.28
CA ARG A 41 2.21 -3.73 -4.52
C ARG A 41 0.94 -3.53 -3.72
N VAL A 42 1.06 -3.50 -2.40
CA VAL A 42 -0.04 -3.21 -1.47
C VAL A 42 -0.11 -1.71 -1.25
N ARG A 43 -1.30 -1.14 -1.47
CA ARG A 43 -1.56 0.29 -1.43
C ARG A 43 -2.73 0.61 -0.53
N VAL A 44 -2.71 1.81 0.03
CA VAL A 44 -3.79 2.39 0.82
C VAL A 44 -4.23 3.69 0.16
N GLY A 45 -5.54 3.84 0.01
CA GLY A 45 -6.24 5.01 -0.49
C GLY A 45 -5.98 5.35 -1.95
N TYR A 46 -6.83 6.24 -2.45
CA TYR A 46 -6.60 7.04 -3.65
C TYR A 46 -6.63 8.49 -3.19
N PHE A 47 -5.56 9.22 -3.47
CA PHE A 47 -5.41 10.60 -3.03
C PHE A 47 -5.24 11.48 -4.25
N ASN A 48 -6.06 12.52 -4.35
CA ASN A 48 -6.01 13.53 -5.41
C ASN A 48 -4.86 14.51 -5.19
N SER A 49 -4.35 14.62 -3.96
CA SER A 49 -3.21 15.47 -3.65
C SER A 49 -2.28 14.86 -2.58
N ARG A 50 -1.04 15.35 -2.54
CA ARG A 50 -0.08 14.98 -1.48
C ARG A 50 -0.55 15.43 -0.10
N SER A 51 -1.27 16.54 -0.02
CA SER A 51 -1.87 17.06 1.22
C SER A 51 -2.91 16.08 1.78
N GLU A 52 -3.80 15.59 0.90
CA GLU A 52 -4.82 14.59 1.24
C GLU A 52 -4.21 13.26 1.73
N ALA A 53 -3.09 12.83 1.13
CA ALA A 53 -2.35 11.66 1.57
C ALA A 53 -1.68 11.84 2.95
N GLY A 54 -1.42 13.09 3.38
CA GLY A 54 -0.65 13.41 4.57
C GLY A 54 -1.33 12.99 5.88
N SER A 55 -2.65 13.18 5.99
CA SER A 55 -3.41 12.76 7.18
C SER A 55 -3.38 11.25 7.37
N THR A 56 -3.59 10.49 6.29
CA THR A 56 -3.54 9.03 6.32
C THR A 56 -2.13 8.52 6.60
N LEU A 57 -1.10 9.15 6.03
CA LEU A 57 0.30 8.81 6.33
C LEU A 57 0.62 8.98 7.82
N ASN A 58 0.12 10.05 8.44
CA ASN A 58 0.33 10.29 9.87
C ASN A 58 -0.39 9.24 10.73
N GLN A 59 -1.58 8.81 10.34
CA GLN A 59 -2.31 7.74 11.03
C GLN A 59 -1.56 6.41 10.94
N LEU A 60 -1.10 6.03 9.73
CA LEU A 60 -0.30 4.82 9.51
C LEU A 60 0.99 4.84 10.35
N LYS A 61 1.68 5.98 10.42
CA LYS A 61 2.88 6.14 11.27
C LYS A 61 2.59 5.92 12.75
N LYS A 62 1.46 6.43 13.28
CA LYS A 62 1.05 6.20 14.68
C LYS A 62 0.83 4.72 14.96
N GLU A 63 0.34 3.97 13.97
CA GLU A 63 0.16 2.52 14.03
C GLU A 63 1.43 1.73 13.67
N LYS A 64 2.57 2.41 13.51
CA LYS A 64 3.87 1.83 13.13
C LYS A 64 3.83 1.10 11.77
N ILE A 65 2.93 1.52 10.89
CA ILE A 65 2.86 1.05 9.51
C ILE A 65 3.69 2.01 8.65
N GLU A 66 4.78 1.51 8.09
CA GLU A 66 5.59 2.27 7.14
C GLU A 66 4.86 2.41 5.80
N ALA A 67 4.89 3.61 5.23
CA ALA A 67 4.25 3.91 3.96
C ALA A 67 5.03 4.97 3.18
N ILE A 68 5.08 4.80 1.86
CA ILE A 68 5.61 5.79 0.94
C ILE A 68 4.48 6.39 0.09
N ILE A 69 4.52 7.71 -0.10
CA ILE A 69 3.63 8.37 -1.06
C ILE A 69 4.15 8.05 -2.45
N VAL A 70 3.28 7.50 -3.30
CA VAL A 70 3.60 7.17 -4.69
C VAL A 70 2.66 7.98 -5.57
N GLN A 71 3.23 8.82 -6.43
CA GLN A 71 2.50 9.47 -7.52
C GLN A 71 2.54 8.54 -8.73
N ARG A 72 1.44 8.51 -9.49
CA ARG A 72 1.38 7.77 -10.75
C ARG A 72 1.99 8.60 -11.86
#